data_AF-A0A517THQ4-F1
#
_entry.id   AF-A0A517THQ4-F1
#
_cell.length_a   1.000
_cell.length_b   1.000
_cell.length_c   1.000
_cell.angle_alpha   90.00
_cell.angle_beta   90.00
_cell.angle_gamma   90.00
#
_symmetry.space_group_name_H-M   'P 1'
#
loop_
_entity.id
_entity.type
_entity.pdbx_description
1 polymer ?
#
loop_
_entity_poly.entity_id
_entity_poly.type
_entity_poly.pdbx_seq_one_letter_code
_entity_poly.pdbx_strand_id
1 'polypeptide(L)'
;MRTIPSVLVLMALVVLTGCGSSDLAPESDTAATPEEHAGHDHSAWWCVEHGVPEEECALCDTSLVADFKAKGDWCEEHNRPESQCFTCGPERFERFAARYEAKYGEAPPQPTE
;
A
#
# COMPACT_ATOMS: atom_id res chain seq x y z
N MET A 1 -31.85 -34.45 -5.87
CA MET A 1 -32.85 -34.78 -4.82
C MET A 1 -32.23 -35.78 -3.85
N ARG A 2 -32.49 -35.59 -2.54
CA ARG A 2 -32.05 -36.33 -1.33
C ARG A 2 -30.87 -35.68 -0.59
N THR A 3 -31.11 -34.61 0.17
CA THR A 3 -31.61 -34.50 1.58
C THR A 3 -30.49 -34.60 2.62
N ILE A 4 -30.29 -33.45 3.28
CA ILE A 4 -29.48 -33.17 4.47
C ILE A 4 -30.18 -33.76 5.71
N PRO A 5 -29.41 -34.19 6.74
CA PRO A 5 -29.71 -33.70 8.09
C PRO A 5 -28.41 -33.29 8.81
N SER A 6 -28.33 -32.03 9.27
CA SER A 6 -28.61 -31.65 10.67
C SER A 6 -27.84 -32.46 11.70
N VAL A 7 -26.67 -31.96 12.08
CA VAL A 7 -26.17 -32.07 13.46
C VAL A 7 -25.76 -30.67 13.90
N LEU A 8 -26.76 -30.01 14.48
CA LEU A 8 -26.69 -28.79 15.25
C LEU A 8 -26.21 -29.17 16.64
N VAL A 9 -24.94 -28.92 17.01
CA VAL A 9 -24.48 -29.13 18.39
C VAL A 9 -23.37 -28.14 18.78
N LEU A 10 -23.78 -27.21 19.66
CA LEU A 10 -23.07 -26.59 20.78
C LEU A 10 -21.98 -25.53 20.54
N MET A 11 -22.42 -24.29 20.80
CA MET A 11 -21.68 -23.27 21.52
C MET A 11 -20.86 -23.84 22.69
N ALA A 12 -19.60 -23.41 22.80
CA ALA A 12 -18.89 -23.32 24.06
C ALA A 12 -18.13 -21.98 24.11
N LEU A 13 -18.74 -21.00 24.77
CA LEU A 13 -18.09 -19.80 25.28
C LEU A 13 -17.13 -20.20 26.39
N VAL A 14 -15.84 -19.88 26.24
CA VAL A 14 -14.89 -19.82 27.36
C VAL A 14 -14.35 -18.40 27.43
N VAL A 15 -14.81 -17.68 28.46
CA VAL A 15 -14.30 -16.38 28.89
C VAL A 15 -13.09 -16.63 29.78
N LEU A 16 -11.94 -16.08 29.40
CA LEU A 16 -10.79 -15.92 30.29
C LEU A 16 -10.31 -14.47 30.22
N THR A 17 -10.75 -13.69 31.21
CA THR A 17 -10.16 -12.43 31.65
C THR A 17 -8.70 -12.62 32.01
N GLY A 18 -7.81 -11.90 31.34
CA GLY A 18 -6.42 -11.71 31.74
C GLY A 18 -6.11 -10.22 31.87
N CYS A 19 -5.86 -9.76 33.10
CA CYS A 19 -5.30 -8.45 33.40
C CYS A 19 -3.89 -8.72 33.94
N GLY A 20 -2.86 -8.30 33.20
CA GLY A 20 -1.47 -8.42 33.60
C GLY A 20 -0.77 -7.08 33.38
N SER A 21 -0.29 -6.48 34.48
CA SER A 21 0.67 -5.38 34.45
C SER A 21 2.09 -5.92 34.51
N SER A 22 3.00 -5.10 33.96
CA SER A 22 4.43 -4.99 34.24
C SER A 22 5.41 -5.48 33.15
N ASP A 23 5.99 -4.44 32.52
CA ASP A 23 7.36 -4.29 32.01
C ASP A 23 7.93 -5.28 31.00
N LEU A 24 7.98 -4.83 29.73
CA LEU A 24 9.17 -4.96 28.88
C LEU A 24 9.32 -3.66 28.06
N ALA A 25 10.42 -2.96 28.29
CA ALA A 25 10.90 -1.88 27.42
C ALA A 25 11.13 -2.40 25.99
N PRO A 26 11.01 -1.51 25.00
CA PRO A 26 12.14 -1.36 24.11
C PRO A 26 12.66 0.09 24.10
N GLU A 27 13.94 0.20 24.39
CA GLU A 27 14.81 1.20 23.78
C GLU A 27 15.09 0.81 22.31
N SER A 28 15.30 1.83 21.47
CA SER A 28 15.39 1.82 20.00
C SER A 28 14.02 1.78 19.32
N ASP A 29 13.57 2.84 18.64
CA ASP A 29 14.31 3.44 17.55
C ASP A 29 14.09 4.95 17.46
N THR A 30 15.08 5.61 16.90
CA THR A 30 14.98 6.99 16.45
C THR A 30 13.69 7.13 15.64
N ALA A 31 12.76 7.97 16.11
CA ALA A 31 11.69 8.44 15.26
C ALA A 31 12.37 9.26 14.16
N ALA A 32 12.67 8.60 13.04
CA ALA A 32 12.69 9.26 11.77
C ALA A 32 11.35 9.99 11.70
N THR A 33 11.42 11.31 11.84
CA THR A 33 10.33 12.19 11.47
C THR A 33 9.90 11.73 10.07
N PRO A 34 8.63 11.36 9.85
CA PRO A 34 8.10 11.43 8.50
C PRO A 34 8.40 12.87 8.08
N GLU A 35 9.30 13.04 7.13
CA GLU A 35 9.49 14.34 6.52
C GLU A 35 8.15 14.64 5.86
N GLU A 36 7.36 15.54 6.48
CA GLU A 36 6.21 16.16 5.85
C GLU A 36 6.74 16.83 4.58
N HIS A 37 6.65 16.13 3.45
CA HIS A 37 6.66 16.76 2.15
C HIS A 37 5.53 17.79 2.15
N ALA A 38 5.92 19.03 1.89
CA ALA A 38 5.03 20.18 1.91
C ALA A 38 3.87 20.00 0.91
N GLY A 39 2.75 19.51 1.43
CA GLY A 39 1.39 19.83 0.99
C GLY A 39 0.97 19.39 -0.41
N HIS A 40 0.71 18.10 -0.60
CA HIS A 40 -0.31 17.61 -1.55
C HIS A 40 -1.42 16.89 -0.78
N ASP A 41 -2.67 17.01 -1.23
CA ASP A 41 -3.81 16.27 -0.62
C ASP A 41 -3.74 14.79 -1.02
N HIS A 42 -3.15 13.95 -0.16
CA HIS A 42 -3.11 12.50 -0.32
C HIS A 42 -4.42 11.80 0.10
N SER A 43 -5.52 12.56 0.21
CA SER A 43 -6.83 12.02 0.58
C SER A 43 -7.51 11.28 -0.58
N ALA A 44 -7.08 11.54 -1.82
CA ALA A 44 -7.56 10.84 -3.00
C ALA A 44 -6.95 9.44 -3.11
N TRP A 45 -7.54 8.58 -3.95
CA TRP A 45 -6.97 7.25 -4.22
C TRP A 45 -5.79 7.28 -5.22
N TRP A 46 -5.69 8.34 -6.02
CA TRP A 46 -4.77 8.43 -7.15
C TRP A 46 -3.78 9.57 -6.97
N CYS A 47 -2.49 9.26 -7.09
CA CYS A 47 -1.42 10.25 -7.12
C CYS A 47 -1.28 10.80 -8.55
N VAL A 48 -1.71 12.05 -8.74
CA VAL A 48 -1.62 12.72 -10.05
C VAL A 48 -0.17 12.97 -10.43
N GLU A 49 0.70 13.26 -9.46
CA GLU A 49 2.10 13.58 -9.72
C GLU A 49 2.86 12.37 -10.27
N HIS A 50 2.68 11.22 -9.64
CA HIS A 50 3.48 10.02 -9.92
C HIS A 50 2.76 8.95 -10.74
N GLY A 51 1.46 9.10 -11.02
CA GLY A 51 0.71 8.23 -11.93
C GLY A 51 0.41 6.83 -11.40
N VAL A 52 0.27 6.69 -10.08
CA VAL A 52 0.01 5.43 -9.38
C VAL A 52 -1.01 5.65 -8.26
N PRO A 53 -1.67 4.59 -7.74
CA PRO A 53 -2.47 4.71 -6.53
C PRO A 53 -1.62 5.22 -5.36
N GLU A 54 -2.19 6.12 -4.53
CA GLU A 54 -1.48 6.75 -3.40
C GLU A 54 -0.84 5.69 -2.47
N GLU A 55 -1.60 4.65 -2.14
CA GLU A 55 -1.15 3.54 -1.26
C GLU A 55 0.00 2.69 -1.85
N GLU A 56 0.30 2.84 -3.14
CA GLU A 56 1.39 2.12 -3.82
C GLU A 56 2.53 3.06 -4.24
N CYS A 57 2.38 4.38 -4.02
CA CYS A 57 3.33 5.38 -4.47
C CYS A 57 4.54 5.45 -3.55
N ALA A 58 5.65 4.80 -3.92
CA ALA A 58 6.87 4.82 -3.12
C ALA A 58 7.57 6.19 -3.08
N LEU A 59 7.13 7.14 -3.92
CA LEU A 59 7.58 8.54 -3.91
C LEU A 59 6.82 9.39 -2.90
N CYS A 60 5.56 9.04 -2.59
CA CYS A 60 4.78 9.68 -1.53
C CYS A 60 4.91 8.94 -0.18
N ASP A 61 4.89 7.60 -0.21
CA ASP A 61 5.11 6.74 0.95
C ASP A 61 6.48 6.03 0.86
N THR A 62 7.49 6.69 1.40
CA THR A 62 8.88 6.18 1.45
C THR A 62 9.01 4.89 2.26
N SER A 63 8.03 4.52 3.10
CA SER A 63 8.07 3.25 3.85
C SER A 63 8.03 2.04 2.92
N LEU A 64 7.50 2.19 1.70
CA LEU A 64 7.43 1.14 0.67
C LEU A 64 8.78 0.86 -0.01
N VAL A 65 9.75 1.78 0.08
CA VAL A 65 11.02 1.71 -0.67
C VAL A 65 11.82 0.46 -0.35
N ALA A 66 11.91 0.10 0.94
CA ALA A 66 12.67 -1.07 1.38
C ALA A 66 12.13 -2.36 0.75
N ASP A 67 10.81 -2.50 0.67
CA ASP A 67 10.14 -3.65 0.08
C ASP A 67 10.37 -3.74 -1.43
N PHE A 68 10.29 -2.61 -2.14
CA PHE A 68 10.58 -2.58 -3.58
C PHE A 68 12.04 -2.96 -3.87
N LYS A 69 13.00 -2.42 -3.11
CA LYS A 69 14.41 -2.79 -3.22
C LYS A 69 14.65 -4.27 -2.90
N ALA A 70 14.03 -4.80 -1.84
CA ALA A 70 14.16 -6.21 -1.48
C ALA A 70 13.60 -7.16 -2.56
N LYS A 71 12.57 -6.71 -3.30
CA LYS A 71 12.00 -7.44 -4.45
C LYS A 71 12.83 -7.31 -5.73
N GLY A 72 13.89 -6.50 -5.73
CA GLY A 72 14.66 -6.15 -6.93
C GLY A 72 13.90 -5.25 -7.90
N ASP A 73 12.80 -4.63 -7.47
CA ASP A 73 11.96 -3.73 -8.25
C ASP A 73 12.41 -2.29 -7.99
N TRP A 74 13.64 -1.94 -8.37
CA TRP A 74 14.21 -0.63 -8.08
C TRP A 74 15.00 -0.07 -9.26
N CYS A 75 14.65 1.13 -9.68
CA CYS A 75 15.39 1.92 -10.67
C CYS A 75 16.41 2.81 -9.93
N GLU A 76 17.70 2.50 -10.04
CA GLU A 76 18.73 3.33 -9.38
C GLU A 76 18.89 4.72 -10.01
N GLU A 77 18.72 4.83 -11.33
CA GLU A 77 18.88 6.09 -12.06
C GLU A 77 17.82 7.13 -11.66
N HIS A 78 16.60 6.68 -11.39
CA HIS A 78 15.45 7.55 -11.11
C HIS A 78 14.92 7.43 -9.67
N ASN A 79 15.61 6.68 -8.80
CA ASN A 79 15.29 6.52 -7.38
C ASN A 79 13.81 6.17 -7.08
N ARG A 80 13.22 5.30 -7.90
CA ARG A 80 11.82 4.86 -7.75
C ARG A 80 11.70 3.37 -8.09
N PRO A 81 10.59 2.71 -7.72
CA PRO A 81 10.38 1.33 -8.11
C PRO A 81 10.45 1.16 -9.63
N GLU A 82 11.14 0.13 -10.12
CA GLU A 82 11.33 -0.08 -11.57
C GLU A 82 9.96 -0.19 -12.27
N SER A 83 9.01 -0.90 -11.64
CA SER A 83 7.61 -1.04 -12.07
C SER A 83 6.83 0.27 -12.12
N GLN A 84 7.30 1.31 -11.43
CA GLN A 84 6.72 2.65 -11.42
C GLN A 84 7.56 3.65 -12.23
N CYS A 85 8.72 3.26 -12.76
CA CYS A 85 9.61 4.17 -13.48
C CYS A 85 9.16 4.35 -14.94
N PHE A 86 8.31 5.35 -15.18
CA PHE A 86 7.78 5.66 -16.50
C PHE A 86 8.79 6.36 -17.42
N THR A 87 9.86 6.92 -16.86
CA THR A 87 10.98 7.47 -17.64
C THR A 87 11.75 6.38 -18.36
N CYS A 88 12.03 5.25 -17.69
CA CYS A 88 12.70 4.10 -18.29
C CYS A 88 11.75 3.23 -19.14
N GLY A 89 10.49 3.09 -18.73
CA GLY A 89 9.49 2.32 -19.45
C GLY A 89 8.12 3.02 -19.42
N PRO A 90 7.84 3.90 -20.39
CA PRO A 90 6.56 4.62 -20.47
C PRO A 90 5.34 3.69 -20.50
N GLU A 91 5.48 2.50 -21.08
CA GLU A 91 4.42 1.48 -21.16
C GLU A 91 4.01 0.95 -19.77
N ARG A 92 4.86 1.10 -18.75
CA ARG A 92 4.55 0.68 -17.38
C ARG A 92 3.43 1.50 -16.77
N PHE A 93 3.12 2.69 -17.32
CA PHE A 93 1.97 3.48 -16.90
C PHE A 93 0.64 2.81 -17.26
N GLU A 94 0.58 2.04 -18.35
CA GLU A 94 -0.66 1.48 -18.90
C GLU A 94 -1.40 0.59 -17.89
N ARG A 95 -0.68 -0.18 -17.06
CA ARG A 95 -1.31 -1.02 -16.02
C ARG A 95 -2.00 -0.19 -14.93
N PHE A 96 -1.44 0.97 -14.59
CA PHE A 96 -2.02 1.85 -13.58
C PHE A 96 -3.19 2.64 -14.18
N ALA A 97 -3.03 3.12 -15.41
CA ALA A 97 -4.11 3.76 -16.16
C ALA A 97 -5.32 2.84 -16.35
N ALA A 98 -5.11 1.57 -16.70
CA ALA A 98 -6.19 0.60 -16.80
C ALA A 98 -6.93 0.38 -15.47
N ARG A 99 -6.23 0.42 -14.33
CA ARG A 99 -6.86 0.33 -13.00
C ARG A 99 -7.67 1.58 -12.67
N TYR A 100 -7.18 2.75 -13.05
CA TYR A 100 -7.91 4.01 -12.90
C TYR A 100 -9.18 4.00 -13.75
N GLU A 101 -9.07 3.64 -15.04
CA GLU A 101 -10.22 3.57 -15.96
C GLU A 101 -11.25 2.54 -15.48
N ALA A 102 -10.81 1.40 -14.97
CA ALA A 102 -11.72 0.42 -14.38
C ALA A 102 -12.50 0.97 -13.17
N LYS A 103 -11.93 1.93 -12.43
CA LYS A 103 -12.56 2.54 -11.24
C LYS A 103 -13.46 3.72 -11.60
N TYR A 104 -13.04 4.56 -12.54
CA TYR A 104 -13.69 5.85 -12.82
C TYR A 104 -14.40 5.91 -14.17
N GLY A 105 -14.14 4.97 -15.08
CA GLY A 105 -14.73 4.94 -16.43
C GLY A 105 -14.10 5.90 -17.43
N GLU A 106 -12.97 6.52 -17.08
CA GLU A 106 -12.19 7.42 -17.93
C GLU A 106 -10.69 7.24 -17.70
N ALA A 107 -9.86 7.69 -18.64
CA ALA A 107 -8.41 7.64 -18.49
C ALA A 107 -7.93 8.54 -17.33
N PRO A 108 -6.86 8.17 -16.59
CA PRO A 108 -6.29 9.03 -15.57
C PRO A 108 -5.73 10.34 -16.16
N PRO A 109 -5.59 11.37 -15.33
CA PRO A 109 -4.68 12.47 -15.67
C PRO A 109 -3.26 11.94 -15.91
N GLN A 110 -2.54 12.59 -16.81
CA GLN A 110 -1.13 12.24 -17.06
C GLN A 110 -0.27 12.58 -15.84
N PRO A 111 0.74 11.75 -15.52
CA PRO A 111 1.70 12.05 -14.47
C PRO A 111 2.42 13.36 -14.75
N THR A 112 2.69 14.15 -13.72
CA THR A 112 3.40 15.43 -13.88
C THR A 112 4.91 15.33 -13.65
N GLU A 113 5.40 14.17 -13.18
CA GLU A 113 6.82 13.88 -12.91
C GLU A 113 7.33 12.57 -13.56
#